data_AF-A0A925MEQ4-F1
#
_entry.id   AF-A0A925MEQ4-F1
#
_cell.length_a   1.000
_cell.length_b   1.000
_cell.length_c   1.000
_cell.angle_alpha   90.00
_cell.angle_beta   90.00
_cell.angle_gamma   90.00
#
_symmetry.space_group_name_H-M   'P 1'
#
loop_
_entity.id
_entity.type
_entity.pdbx_description
1 polymer ?
#
loop_
_entity_poly.entity_id
_entity_poly.type
_entity_poly.pdbx_seq_one_letter_code
_entity_poly.pdbx_strand_id
1 'polypeptide(L)'
;MTRTQKLVLAIAALAVGGVLVILLRGSSDAPQVVARPSSPPTAAKRDLLSIGQLMAEGHAKAGDAPDPLQPMSSSSAGLEEAVGELLDTDPDLRKFYNLRKKAVRTSAEQQDYLAMISDVKLIANARKDLLAAISQPDVDQVEEIKRLQHIQFLNSALAWSDNPVRGQALEAVTEVVMQDIPATAPKAVTGSALGDKFDLFQLLMLSDPSQAQALLAKARGTTSEKILQLAWQTGSDPTNKTP
;
A
#
# COMPACT_ATOMS: atom_id res chain seq x y z
N MET A 1 38.53 -9.68 51.09
CA MET A 1 37.78 -10.07 49.88
C MET A 1 36.66 -11.01 50.27
N THR A 2 35.44 -10.52 50.22
CA THR A 2 34.22 -11.18 50.71
C THR A 2 33.72 -12.23 49.72
N ARG A 3 33.00 -13.25 50.21
CA ARG A 3 32.51 -14.40 49.41
C ARG A 3 31.68 -14.01 48.17
N THR A 4 31.10 -12.81 48.14
CA THR A 4 30.36 -12.25 47.00
C THR A 4 31.24 -11.79 45.83
N GLN A 5 32.53 -11.48 46.05
CA GLN A 5 33.48 -11.11 44.98
C GLN A 5 34.01 -12.32 44.18
N LYS A 6 33.89 -13.54 44.71
CA LYS A 6 34.34 -14.77 44.02
C LYS A 6 33.32 -15.32 43.02
N LEU A 7 32.05 -14.91 43.11
CA LEU A 7 30.98 -15.39 42.22
C LEU A 7 30.93 -14.61 40.89
N VAL A 8 31.28 -13.32 40.91
CA VAL A 8 31.24 -12.45 39.71
C VAL A 8 32.42 -12.72 38.76
N LEU A 9 33.55 -13.25 39.25
CA LEU A 9 34.69 -13.63 38.41
C LEU A 9 34.55 -15.00 37.72
N ALA A 10 33.62 -15.86 38.15
CA ALA A 10 33.43 -17.20 37.58
C ALA A 10 32.53 -17.21 36.33
N ILE A 11 31.75 -16.15 36.08
CA ILE A 11 30.85 -16.05 34.92
C ILE A 11 31.53 -15.37 33.72
N ALA A 12 32.64 -14.64 33.94
CA ALA A 12 33.40 -13.97 32.88
C ALA A 12 34.42 -14.87 32.14
N ALA A 13 34.54 -16.16 32.50
CA ALA A 13 35.50 -17.10 31.92
C ALA A 13 34.87 -18.13 30.95
N LEU A 14 33.60 -17.94 30.55
CA LEU A 14 32.83 -18.91 29.74
C LEU A 14 32.25 -18.31 28.45
N ALA A 15 32.95 -17.35 27.82
CA ALA A 15 32.53 -16.81 26.51
C ALA A 15 33.71 -16.42 25.58
N VAL A 16 34.86 -17.09 25.71
CA VAL A 16 36.03 -16.87 24.80
C VAL A 16 36.57 -18.20 24.20
N GLY A 17 35.89 -19.33 24.39
CA GLY A 17 36.32 -20.63 23.85
C GLY A 17 35.23 -21.29 23.00
N GLY A 18 35.17 -20.96 21.70
CA GLY A 18 34.16 -21.55 20.80
C GLY A 18 34.30 -21.12 19.35
N VAL A 19 35.52 -20.97 18.85
CA VAL A 19 35.80 -20.93 17.41
C VAL A 19 36.39 -22.30 17.03
N LEU A 20 35.98 -22.79 15.86
CA LEU A 20 36.60 -23.87 15.09
C LEU A 20 36.12 -25.30 15.40
N VAL A 21 35.21 -25.82 14.57
CA VAL A 21 35.32 -27.09 13.82
C VAL A 21 33.95 -27.39 13.19
N ILE A 22 33.84 -27.21 11.86
CA ILE A 22 33.18 -28.08 10.86
C ILE A 22 33.25 -27.30 9.53
N LEU A 23 34.44 -27.34 8.93
CA LEU A 23 34.61 -27.30 7.49
C LEU A 23 35.05 -28.72 7.11
N LEU A 24 34.46 -29.27 6.03
CA LEU A 24 34.85 -30.45 5.23
C LEU A 24 33.79 -31.54 5.13
N ARG A 25 32.89 -31.38 4.15
CA ARG A 25 32.31 -32.41 3.25
C ARG A 25 31.26 -31.70 2.40
N GLY A 26 31.31 -31.60 1.09
CA GLY A 26 32.26 -32.06 0.08
C GLY A 26 31.81 -31.45 -1.26
N SER A 27 32.78 -31.09 -2.10
CA SER A 27 32.55 -30.60 -3.45
C SER A 27 31.90 -31.66 -4.33
N SER A 28 30.97 -31.24 -5.19
CA SER A 28 30.63 -31.94 -6.43
C SER A 28 30.41 -30.89 -7.50
N ASP A 29 31.42 -30.74 -8.35
CA ASP A 29 31.36 -30.03 -9.62
C ASP A 29 30.41 -30.76 -10.58
N ALA A 30 29.51 -30.01 -11.21
CA ALA A 30 28.93 -30.35 -12.51
C ALA A 30 28.54 -29.05 -13.26
N PRO A 31 28.64 -29.02 -14.59
CA PRO A 31 28.81 -27.78 -15.36
C PRO A 31 27.51 -27.04 -15.66
N GLN A 32 27.67 -25.73 -15.84
CA GLN A 32 26.65 -24.77 -16.25
C GLN A 32 25.97 -25.14 -17.58
N VAL A 33 24.64 -25.12 -17.59
CA VAL A 33 23.84 -24.85 -18.79
C VAL A 33 23.17 -23.50 -18.59
N VAL A 34 23.65 -22.52 -19.34
CA VAL A 34 23.08 -21.18 -19.49
C VAL A 34 21.76 -21.31 -20.24
N ALA A 35 20.64 -21.03 -19.56
CA ALA A 35 19.34 -20.82 -20.20
C ALA A 35 18.82 -19.42 -19.86
N ARG A 36 18.55 -18.66 -20.93
CA ARG A 36 18.06 -17.27 -21.00
C ARG A 36 16.97 -16.93 -19.96
N PRO A 37 17.03 -15.76 -19.30
CA PRO A 37 15.85 -15.20 -18.65
C PRO A 37 14.86 -14.69 -19.71
N SER A 38 13.63 -15.17 -19.58
CA SER A 38 12.42 -14.75 -20.28
C SER A 38 12.14 -13.26 -20.05
N SER A 39 11.63 -12.60 -21.08
CA SER A 39 11.28 -11.18 -21.13
C SER A 39 10.43 -10.70 -19.93
N PRO A 40 10.54 -9.41 -19.54
CA PRO A 40 9.69 -8.83 -18.50
C PRO A 40 8.22 -8.72 -18.98
N PRO A 41 7.23 -8.91 -18.08
CA PRO A 41 5.83 -8.68 -18.41
C PRO A 41 5.60 -7.19 -18.70
N THR A 42 4.94 -6.94 -19.83
CA THR A 42 4.44 -5.64 -20.23
C THR A 42 3.49 -5.10 -19.16
N ALA A 43 3.82 -3.94 -18.59
CA ALA A 43 2.97 -3.23 -17.65
C ALA A 43 1.64 -2.83 -18.32
N ALA A 44 0.57 -3.56 -18.02
CA ALA A 44 -0.78 -3.20 -18.41
C ALA A 44 -1.25 -2.00 -17.57
N LYS A 45 -1.64 -0.92 -18.25
CA LYS A 45 -2.34 0.22 -17.65
C LYS A 45 -3.71 -0.26 -17.15
N ARG A 46 -3.95 -0.18 -15.83
CA ARG A 46 -5.31 -0.22 -15.28
C ARG A 46 -5.93 1.16 -15.41
N ASP A 47 -7.00 1.26 -16.20
CA ASP A 47 -7.93 2.39 -16.15
C ASP A 47 -8.71 2.31 -14.83
N LEU A 48 -8.46 3.24 -13.91
CA LEU A 48 -9.09 3.35 -12.59
C LEU A 48 -10.43 4.13 -12.65
N LEU A 49 -11.08 4.23 -13.80
CA LEU A 49 -12.17 5.19 -14.05
C LEU A 49 -13.61 4.63 -13.99
N SER A 50 -13.87 3.47 -13.39
CA SER A 50 -15.21 2.84 -13.49
C SER A 50 -15.91 2.48 -12.16
N ILE A 51 -15.59 3.13 -11.05
CA ILE A 51 -16.33 2.90 -9.78
C ILE A 51 -17.47 3.92 -9.57
N GLY A 52 -17.40 5.10 -10.19
CA GLY A 52 -18.45 6.13 -10.07
C GLY A 52 -19.82 5.73 -10.68
N GLN A 53 -19.85 4.70 -11.54
CA GLN A 53 -21.05 4.33 -12.30
C GLN A 53 -21.88 3.20 -11.69
N LEU A 54 -21.34 2.44 -10.73
CA LEU A 54 -22.00 1.25 -10.16
C LEU A 54 -22.89 1.54 -8.93
N MET A 55 -22.91 2.78 -8.43
CA MET A 55 -23.66 3.16 -7.21
C MET A 55 -24.96 3.94 -7.50
N ALA A 56 -25.34 4.13 -8.77
CA ALA A 56 -26.50 4.95 -9.15
C ALA A 56 -27.81 4.17 -9.37
N GLU A 57 -27.81 2.84 -9.31
CA GLU A 57 -29.02 2.03 -9.55
C GLU A 57 -29.63 1.53 -8.24
N GLY A 58 -30.40 2.41 -7.57
CA GLY A 58 -31.15 2.03 -6.39
C GLY A 58 -31.97 3.16 -5.80
N HIS A 59 -33.21 3.29 -6.29
CA HIS A 59 -34.32 4.13 -5.78
C HIS A 59 -34.42 5.58 -6.31
N ALA A 60 -35.33 5.79 -7.27
CA ALA A 60 -36.27 6.92 -7.22
C ALA A 60 -37.47 6.68 -8.14
N LYS A 61 -38.67 6.66 -7.53
CA LYS A 61 -39.94 6.88 -8.23
C LYS A 61 -39.99 8.33 -8.72
N ALA A 62 -40.58 8.51 -9.89
CA ALA A 62 -40.76 9.77 -10.60
C ALA A 62 -41.42 10.88 -9.75
N GLY A 63 -40.81 12.06 -9.80
CA GLY A 63 -41.34 13.33 -9.32
C GLY A 63 -40.25 14.39 -9.45
N ASP A 64 -40.44 15.35 -10.36
CA ASP A 64 -39.57 16.50 -10.71
C ASP A 64 -38.38 16.76 -9.78
N ALA A 65 -37.18 16.39 -10.24
CA ALA A 65 -35.91 16.76 -9.61
C ALA A 65 -34.89 17.16 -10.68
N PRO A 66 -34.03 18.16 -10.41
CA PRO A 66 -33.07 18.70 -11.37
C PRO A 66 -32.10 17.61 -11.87
N ASP A 67 -31.73 17.75 -13.14
CA ASP A 67 -30.89 16.84 -13.93
C ASP A 67 -29.70 16.26 -13.13
N PRO A 68 -29.68 14.94 -12.82
CA PRO A 68 -28.67 14.34 -11.95
C PRO A 68 -27.39 13.92 -12.67
N LEU A 69 -27.17 14.35 -13.92
CA LEU A 69 -26.02 13.93 -14.73
C LEU A 69 -25.20 15.11 -15.23
N GLN A 70 -24.77 16.01 -14.34
CA GLN A 70 -23.52 16.71 -14.61
C GLN A 70 -22.37 15.78 -14.21
N PRO A 71 -21.69 15.11 -15.19
CA PRO A 71 -20.38 14.56 -14.90
C PRO A 71 -19.53 15.73 -14.39
N MET A 72 -18.93 15.58 -13.21
CA MET A 72 -17.86 16.47 -12.81
C MET A 72 -16.77 16.32 -13.87
N SER A 73 -16.78 17.24 -14.84
CA SER A 73 -15.74 17.36 -15.85
C SER A 73 -14.53 17.92 -15.14
N SER A 74 -13.81 17.04 -14.43
CA SER A 74 -12.42 17.29 -14.07
C SER A 74 -11.66 17.31 -15.39
N SER A 75 -11.60 18.51 -15.99
CA SER A 75 -10.79 18.73 -17.18
C SER A 75 -9.37 18.22 -16.90
N SER A 76 -8.75 17.57 -17.87
CA SER A 76 -7.38 17.05 -17.72
C SER A 76 -6.40 18.12 -17.24
N ALA A 77 -6.66 19.39 -17.60
CA ALA A 77 -5.90 20.56 -17.14
C ALA A 77 -5.95 20.74 -15.61
N GLY A 78 -7.12 20.61 -14.98
CA GLY A 78 -7.26 20.76 -13.53
C GLY A 78 -6.59 19.63 -12.74
N LEU A 79 -6.54 18.42 -13.29
CA LEU A 79 -5.80 17.30 -12.69
C LEU A 79 -4.27 17.53 -12.77
N GLU A 80 -3.77 17.99 -13.91
CA GLU A 80 -2.34 18.29 -14.08
C GLU A 80 -1.87 19.40 -13.15
N GLU A 81 -2.67 20.45 -12.97
CA GLU A 81 -2.40 21.55 -12.04
C GLU A 81 -2.31 21.05 -10.60
N ALA A 82 -3.31 20.28 -10.14
CA ALA A 82 -3.33 19.74 -8.79
C ALA A 82 -2.19 18.73 -8.52
N VAL A 83 -1.78 17.95 -9.52
CA VAL A 83 -0.57 17.13 -9.43
C VAL A 83 0.67 18.03 -9.29
N GLY A 84 0.79 19.07 -10.10
CA GLY A 84 1.89 20.04 -10.02
C GLY A 84 2.02 20.64 -8.62
N GLU A 85 0.91 21.13 -8.07
CA GLU A 85 0.84 21.72 -6.72
C GLU A 85 1.24 20.72 -5.62
N LEU A 86 0.73 19.49 -5.67
CA LEU A 86 1.13 18.43 -4.73
C LEU A 86 2.63 18.19 -4.79
N LEU A 87 3.16 18.01 -6.01
CA LEU A 87 4.58 17.74 -6.16
C LEU A 87 5.40 18.91 -5.67
N ASP A 88 4.97 20.15 -5.89
CA ASP A 88 5.67 21.36 -5.43
C ASP A 88 5.73 21.50 -3.91
N THR A 89 4.71 21.01 -3.20
CA THR A 89 4.59 21.10 -1.73
C THR A 89 5.14 19.90 -0.97
N ASP A 90 5.18 18.70 -1.58
CA ASP A 90 5.68 17.47 -0.97
C ASP A 90 6.90 16.89 -1.72
N PRO A 91 8.14 17.18 -1.26
CA PRO A 91 9.35 16.76 -1.95
C PRO A 91 9.56 15.23 -1.95
N ASP A 92 9.06 14.53 -0.93
CA ASP A 92 9.19 13.07 -0.83
C ASP A 92 8.26 12.39 -1.85
N LEU A 93 7.00 12.84 -1.94
CA LEU A 93 6.07 12.37 -2.97
C LEU A 93 6.55 12.76 -4.39
N ARG A 94 7.16 13.94 -4.57
CA ARG A 94 7.80 14.31 -5.85
C ARG A 94 8.91 13.33 -6.23
N LYS A 95 9.82 13.01 -5.31
CA LYS A 95 10.90 12.05 -5.58
C LYS A 95 10.32 10.66 -5.86
N PHE A 96 9.36 10.19 -5.08
CA PHE A 96 8.69 8.91 -5.30
C PHE A 96 8.00 8.86 -6.68
N TYR A 97 7.17 9.86 -7.01
CA TYR A 97 6.47 9.95 -8.29
C TYR A 97 7.43 9.92 -9.47
N ASN A 98 8.52 10.70 -9.40
CA ASN A 98 9.52 10.76 -10.45
C ASN A 98 10.32 9.47 -10.62
N LEU A 99 10.61 8.75 -9.54
CA LEU A 99 11.24 7.44 -9.61
C LEU A 99 10.26 6.39 -10.14
N ARG A 100 9.02 6.35 -9.64
CA ARG A 100 7.99 5.37 -10.02
C ARG A 100 7.65 5.43 -11.51
N LYS A 101 7.51 6.63 -12.09
CA LYS A 101 7.13 6.81 -13.50
C LYS A 101 8.20 6.40 -14.51
N LYS A 102 9.46 6.21 -14.08
CA LYS A 102 10.56 5.79 -14.97
C LYS A 102 10.45 4.30 -15.29
N ALA A 103 10.33 3.98 -16.57
CA ALA A 103 10.30 2.60 -17.06
C ALA A 103 11.64 1.88 -16.85
N VAL A 104 12.76 2.60 -16.99
CA VAL A 104 14.12 2.10 -16.74
C VAL A 104 14.80 3.04 -15.78
N ARG A 105 15.31 2.48 -14.67
CA ARG A 105 16.11 3.20 -13.67
C ARG A 105 17.57 2.82 -13.81
N THR A 106 18.46 3.79 -13.59
CA THR A 106 19.88 3.51 -13.32
C THR A 106 20.04 2.76 -12.00
N SER A 107 21.22 2.17 -11.77
CA SER A 107 21.50 1.48 -10.50
C SER A 107 21.37 2.40 -9.28
N ALA A 108 21.79 3.66 -9.40
CA ALA A 108 21.67 4.64 -8.32
C ALA A 108 20.20 4.98 -8.04
N GLU A 109 19.41 5.23 -9.09
CA GLU A 109 17.97 5.51 -8.94
C GLU A 109 17.18 4.32 -8.39
N GLN A 110 17.58 3.09 -8.74
CA GLN A 110 16.98 1.89 -8.17
C GLN A 110 17.28 1.79 -6.68
N GLN A 111 18.52 2.08 -6.26
CA GLN A 111 18.87 2.13 -4.84
C GLN A 111 18.11 3.23 -4.11
N ASP A 112 17.99 4.43 -4.69
CA ASP A 112 17.18 5.52 -4.14
C ASP A 112 15.70 5.13 -3.98
N TYR A 113 15.14 4.45 -4.98
CA TYR A 113 13.76 3.99 -4.95
C TYR A 113 13.54 2.95 -3.85
N LEU A 114 14.40 1.93 -3.77
CA LEU A 114 14.33 0.90 -2.73
C LEU A 114 14.51 1.51 -1.33
N ALA A 115 15.47 2.41 -1.16
CA ALA A 115 15.68 3.12 0.11
C ALA A 115 14.40 3.85 0.53
N MET A 116 13.78 4.59 -0.38
CA MET A 116 12.55 5.34 -0.14
C MET A 116 11.35 4.46 0.25
N ILE A 117 11.08 3.38 -0.50
CA ILE A 117 9.95 2.47 -0.17
C ILE A 117 10.24 1.58 1.05
N SER A 118 11.47 1.60 1.55
CA SER A 118 11.86 0.96 2.82
C SER A 118 11.99 1.92 4.00
N ASP A 119 11.68 3.21 3.81
CA ASP A 119 11.75 4.19 4.89
C ASP A 119 10.49 4.12 5.78
N VAL A 120 10.68 3.65 7.01
CA VAL A 120 9.62 3.53 8.03
C VAL A 120 8.92 4.87 8.29
N LYS A 121 9.64 5.99 8.21
CA LYS A 121 9.05 7.32 8.43
C LYS A 121 8.08 7.68 7.31
N LEU A 122 8.43 7.37 6.07
CA LEU A 122 7.55 7.63 4.93
C LEU A 122 6.31 6.74 4.95
N ILE A 123 6.44 5.48 5.40
CA ILE A 123 5.29 4.60 5.65
C ILE A 123 4.39 5.19 6.75
N ALA A 124 4.97 5.66 7.85
CA ALA A 124 4.22 6.27 8.94
C ALA A 124 3.51 7.56 8.51
N ASN A 125 4.14 8.37 7.66
CA ASN A 125 3.54 9.58 7.09
C ASN A 125 2.38 9.23 6.16
N ALA A 126 2.56 8.28 5.23
CA ALA A 126 1.50 7.82 4.34
C ALA A 126 0.29 7.32 5.13
N ARG A 127 0.52 6.53 6.17
CA ARG A 127 -0.52 6.08 7.10
C ARG A 127 -1.24 7.25 7.77
N LYS A 128 -0.49 8.20 8.33
CA LYS A 128 -1.04 9.37 9.01
C LYS A 128 -1.94 10.18 8.09
N ASP A 129 -1.48 10.44 6.87
CA ASP A 129 -2.21 11.28 5.91
C ASP A 129 -3.48 10.57 5.41
N LEU A 130 -3.42 9.26 5.17
CA LEU A 130 -4.60 8.46 4.84
C LEU A 130 -5.64 8.41 5.98
N LEU A 131 -5.19 8.32 7.25
CA LEU A 131 -6.10 8.35 8.40
C LEU A 131 -6.72 9.74 8.61
N ALA A 132 -5.95 10.81 8.39
CA ALA A 132 -6.41 12.18 8.57
C ALA A 132 -7.52 12.57 7.58
N ALA A 133 -7.48 12.01 6.37
CA ALA A 133 -8.44 12.26 5.31
C ALA A 133 -9.91 12.08 5.72
N ILE A 134 -10.18 11.08 6.55
CA ILE A 134 -11.54 10.72 6.99
C ILE A 134 -12.16 11.82 7.86
N SER A 135 -11.33 12.70 8.42
CA SER A 135 -11.74 13.80 9.29
C SER A 135 -11.78 15.16 8.56
N GLN A 136 -11.54 15.18 7.25
CA GLN A 136 -11.60 16.42 6.47
C GLN A 136 -13.06 16.91 6.31
N PRO A 137 -13.29 18.23 6.30
CA PRO A 137 -14.64 18.80 6.16
C PRO A 137 -15.19 18.72 4.73
N ASP A 138 -14.32 18.52 3.74
CA ASP A 138 -14.68 18.38 2.33
C ASP A 138 -13.60 17.59 1.58
N VAL A 139 -13.86 17.20 0.32
CA VAL A 139 -12.90 16.57 -0.57
C VAL A 139 -12.13 17.65 -1.32
N ASP A 140 -10.88 17.86 -0.93
CA ASP A 140 -9.93 18.67 -1.68
C ASP A 140 -9.20 17.81 -2.73
N GLN A 141 -9.04 18.34 -3.95
CA GLN A 141 -8.48 17.60 -5.07
C GLN A 141 -6.98 17.31 -4.90
N VAL A 142 -6.21 18.24 -4.34
CA VAL A 142 -4.78 18.04 -4.07
C VAL A 142 -4.60 16.97 -3.01
N GLU A 143 -5.42 17.02 -1.95
CA GLU A 143 -5.45 16.00 -0.90
C GLU A 143 -5.90 14.63 -1.43
N GLU A 144 -6.85 14.55 -2.36
CA GLU A 144 -7.24 13.31 -3.01
C GLU A 144 -6.09 12.70 -3.82
N ILE A 145 -5.42 13.50 -4.64
CA ILE A 145 -4.24 13.06 -5.40
C ILE A 145 -3.14 12.60 -4.44
N LYS A 146 -2.95 13.30 -3.32
CA LYS A 146 -1.98 12.93 -2.29
C LYS A 146 -2.27 11.54 -1.71
N ARG A 147 -3.52 11.26 -1.34
CA ARG A 147 -3.94 9.93 -0.87
C ARG A 147 -3.68 8.84 -1.91
N LEU A 148 -4.03 9.09 -3.17
CA LEU A 148 -3.74 8.16 -4.25
C LEU A 148 -2.23 7.90 -4.38
N GLN A 149 -1.37 8.90 -4.25
CA GLN A 149 0.09 8.68 -4.25
C GLN A 149 0.56 7.88 -3.04
N HIS A 150 -0.02 8.08 -1.85
CA HIS A 150 0.28 7.26 -0.68
C HIS A 150 -0.13 5.80 -0.86
N ILE A 151 -1.29 5.53 -1.48
CA ILE A 151 -1.71 4.17 -1.82
C ILE A 151 -0.70 3.54 -2.81
N GLN A 152 -0.25 4.28 -3.83
CA GLN A 152 0.77 3.80 -4.76
C GLN A 152 2.13 3.56 -4.09
N PHE A 153 2.49 4.38 -3.09
CA PHE A 153 3.68 4.20 -2.28
C PHE A 153 3.62 2.92 -1.45
N LEU A 154 2.51 2.70 -0.72
CA LEU A 154 2.31 1.47 0.06
C LEU A 154 2.27 0.22 -0.84
N ASN A 155 1.62 0.30 -2.01
CA ASN A 155 1.66 -0.77 -3.00
C ASN A 155 3.10 -1.12 -3.41
N SER A 156 3.91 -0.10 -3.71
CA SER A 156 5.32 -0.30 -4.07
C SER A 156 6.11 -0.97 -2.95
N ALA A 157 5.89 -0.55 -1.70
CA ALA A 157 6.54 -1.13 -0.53
C ALA A 157 6.15 -2.61 -0.33
N LEU A 158 4.88 -2.97 -0.58
CA LEU A 158 4.36 -4.33 -0.43
C LEU A 158 4.72 -5.28 -1.58
N ALA A 159 4.81 -4.74 -2.80
CA ALA A 159 5.16 -5.48 -4.01
C ALA A 159 6.60 -5.97 -4.01
N TRP A 160 7.50 -5.31 -3.28
CA TRP A 160 8.85 -5.80 -3.05
C TRP A 160 8.86 -6.84 -1.92
N SER A 161 8.95 -8.12 -2.29
CA SER A 161 8.90 -9.26 -1.35
C SER A 161 9.95 -9.19 -0.24
N ASP A 162 11.15 -8.69 -0.56
CA ASP A 162 12.29 -8.64 0.36
C ASP A 162 12.43 -7.27 1.05
N ASN A 163 11.40 -6.43 0.97
CA ASN A 163 11.41 -5.15 1.66
C ASN A 163 11.55 -5.38 3.18
N PRO A 164 12.61 -4.89 3.84
CA PRO A 164 12.85 -5.16 5.26
C PRO A 164 11.74 -4.60 6.16
N VAL A 165 10.95 -3.65 5.67
CA VAL A 165 9.85 -3.00 6.42
C VAL A 165 8.47 -3.36 5.87
N ARG A 166 8.36 -4.46 5.13
CA ARG A 166 7.09 -4.94 4.56
C ARG A 166 6.00 -5.12 5.61
N GLY A 167 6.37 -5.59 6.81
CA GLY A 167 5.44 -5.75 7.94
C GLY A 167 4.81 -4.44 8.38
N GLN A 168 5.58 -3.35 8.43
CA GLN A 168 5.09 -2.02 8.78
C GLN A 168 4.15 -1.46 7.70
N ALA A 169 4.43 -1.73 6.43
CA ALA A 169 3.53 -1.37 5.35
C ALA A 169 2.19 -2.14 5.44
N LEU A 170 2.22 -3.45 5.74
CA LEU A 170 1.01 -4.26 5.96
C LEU A 170 0.19 -3.76 7.16
N GLU A 171 0.86 -3.41 8.26
CA GLU A 171 0.22 -2.82 9.44
C GLU A 171 -0.45 -1.49 9.11
N ALA A 172 0.25 -0.59 8.39
CA ALA A 172 -0.30 0.68 7.94
C ALA A 172 -1.56 0.51 7.08
N VAL A 173 -1.52 -0.39 6.10
CA VAL A 173 -2.69 -0.73 5.27
C VAL A 173 -3.83 -1.26 6.12
N THR A 174 -3.54 -2.19 7.03
CA THR A 174 -4.55 -2.81 7.91
C THR A 174 -5.26 -1.78 8.79
N GLU A 175 -4.50 -0.85 9.38
CA GLU A 175 -5.05 0.21 10.22
C GLU A 175 -5.96 1.16 9.42
N VAL A 176 -5.52 1.64 8.25
CA VAL A 176 -6.33 2.53 7.40
C VAL A 176 -7.60 1.84 6.92
N VAL A 177 -7.51 0.58 6.51
CA VAL A 177 -8.67 -0.20 6.06
C VAL A 177 -9.70 -0.37 7.17
N MET A 178 -9.27 -0.54 8.42
CA MET A 178 -10.18 -0.75 9.56
C MET A 178 -10.65 0.53 10.25
N GLN A 179 -10.10 1.70 9.92
CA GLN A 179 -10.51 2.97 10.52
C GLN A 179 -12.00 3.25 10.28
N ASP A 180 -12.79 3.45 11.34
CA ASP A 180 -14.20 3.81 11.16
C ASP A 180 -14.34 5.19 10.51
N ILE A 181 -15.31 5.31 9.60
CA ILE A 181 -15.75 6.58 9.03
C ILE A 181 -16.84 7.15 9.94
N PRO A 182 -16.68 8.38 10.48
CA PRO A 182 -17.70 8.99 11.33
C PRO A 182 -19.04 9.09 10.61
N ALA A 183 -20.14 8.76 11.31
CA ALA A 183 -21.49 8.88 10.74
C ALA A 183 -21.87 10.33 10.35
N THR A 184 -21.16 11.31 10.90
CA THR A 184 -21.31 12.74 10.61
C THR A 184 -20.45 13.23 9.44
N ALA A 185 -19.62 12.37 8.84
CA ALA A 185 -18.76 12.75 7.73
C ALA A 185 -19.60 13.15 6.50
N PRO A 186 -19.14 14.14 5.71
CA PRO A 186 -19.78 14.48 4.44
C PRO A 186 -19.86 13.26 3.51
N LYS A 187 -20.91 13.21 2.67
CA LYS A 187 -21.09 12.10 1.71
C LYS A 187 -19.91 11.96 0.74
N ALA A 188 -19.36 13.08 0.26
CA ALA A 188 -18.21 13.07 -0.64
C ALA A 188 -16.96 12.48 0.04
N VAL A 189 -16.66 12.92 1.26
CA VAL A 189 -15.55 12.39 2.08
C VAL A 189 -15.74 10.90 2.37
N THR A 190 -16.96 10.50 2.71
CA THR A 190 -17.31 9.09 2.93
C THR A 190 -17.08 8.26 1.67
N GLY A 191 -17.53 8.73 0.51
CA GLY A 191 -17.33 8.05 -0.78
C GLY A 191 -15.85 7.88 -1.12
N SER A 192 -15.07 8.96 -0.98
CA SER A 192 -13.63 8.92 -1.24
C SER A 192 -12.89 7.98 -0.27
N ALA A 193 -13.19 8.05 1.04
CA ALA A 193 -12.61 7.16 2.04
C ALA A 193 -12.97 5.69 1.82
N LEU A 194 -14.18 5.38 1.34
CA LEU A 194 -14.56 4.02 0.96
C LEU A 194 -13.78 3.54 -0.27
N GLY A 195 -13.51 4.43 -1.23
CA GLY A 195 -12.63 4.15 -2.38
C GLY A 195 -11.21 3.80 -1.92
N ASP A 196 -10.61 4.62 -1.06
CA ASP A 196 -9.28 4.38 -0.49
C ASP A 196 -9.21 3.01 0.23
N LYS A 197 -10.24 2.69 1.04
CA LYS A 197 -10.34 1.40 1.74
C LYS A 197 -10.45 0.22 0.78
N PHE A 198 -11.22 0.35 -0.29
CA PHE A 198 -11.37 -0.67 -1.31
C PHE A 198 -10.03 -0.98 -1.98
N ASP A 199 -9.32 0.06 -2.44
CA ASP A 199 -8.03 -0.10 -3.11
C ASP A 199 -6.98 -0.71 -2.17
N LEU A 200 -6.88 -0.18 -0.95
CA LEU A 200 -5.95 -0.69 0.07
C LEU A 200 -6.24 -2.15 0.44
N PHE A 201 -7.51 -2.55 0.51
CA PHE A 201 -7.86 -3.94 0.77
C PHE A 201 -7.53 -4.85 -0.42
N GLN A 202 -7.70 -4.39 -1.66
CA GLN A 202 -7.22 -5.14 -2.84
C GLN A 202 -5.70 -5.32 -2.82
N LEU A 203 -4.95 -4.29 -2.42
CA LEU A 203 -3.50 -4.42 -2.23
C LEU A 203 -3.16 -5.50 -1.19
N LEU A 204 -3.90 -5.53 -0.08
CA LEU A 204 -3.73 -6.55 0.95
C LEU A 204 -4.05 -7.95 0.41
N MET A 205 -5.11 -8.12 -0.38
CA MET A 205 -5.44 -9.41 -1.00
C MET A 205 -4.33 -9.94 -1.92
N LEU A 206 -3.67 -9.06 -2.66
CA LEU A 206 -2.56 -9.44 -3.54
C LEU A 206 -1.27 -9.74 -2.77
N SER A 207 -1.03 -9.00 -1.69
CA SER A 207 0.23 -9.05 -0.95
C SER A 207 0.22 -10.13 0.15
N ASP A 208 -0.89 -10.28 0.87
CA ASP A 208 -1.10 -11.26 1.93
C ASP A 208 -2.58 -11.69 1.98
N PRO A 209 -2.98 -12.67 1.16
CA PRO A 209 -4.36 -13.14 1.11
C PRO A 209 -4.88 -13.64 2.46
N SER A 210 -3.98 -14.21 3.29
CA SER A 210 -4.34 -14.75 4.60
C SER A 210 -4.72 -13.65 5.57
N GLN A 211 -3.95 -12.56 5.58
CA GLN A 211 -4.24 -11.37 6.38
C GLN A 211 -5.50 -10.66 5.87
N ALA A 212 -5.71 -10.57 4.54
CA ALA A 212 -6.94 -10.02 3.97
C ALA A 212 -8.18 -10.81 4.42
N GLN A 213 -8.11 -12.15 4.41
CA GLN A 213 -9.21 -13.00 4.87
C GLN A 213 -9.49 -12.83 6.37
N ALA A 214 -8.43 -12.76 7.19
CA ALA A 214 -8.56 -12.49 8.62
C ALA A 214 -9.19 -11.10 8.88
N LEU A 215 -8.81 -10.10 8.09
CA LEU A 215 -9.35 -8.75 8.21
C LEU A 215 -10.83 -8.68 7.82
N LEU A 216 -11.23 -9.37 6.76
CA LEU A 216 -12.62 -9.49 6.35
C LEU A 216 -13.48 -10.15 7.45
N ALA A 217 -12.95 -11.18 8.11
CA ALA A 217 -13.61 -11.81 9.24
C ALA A 217 -13.75 -10.84 10.44
N LYS A 218 -12.71 -10.05 10.71
CA LYS A 218 -12.70 -9.03 11.77
C LYS A 218 -13.67 -7.87 11.49
N ALA A 219 -13.88 -7.54 10.22
CA ALA A 219 -14.77 -6.45 9.81
C ALA A 219 -16.27 -6.78 9.93
N ARG A 220 -16.64 -8.01 10.29
CA ARG A 220 -18.06 -8.38 10.46
C ARG A 220 -18.75 -7.50 11.50
N GLY A 221 -19.88 -6.92 11.11
CA GLY A 221 -20.66 -5.99 11.92
C GLY A 221 -20.09 -4.57 12.02
N THR A 222 -18.97 -4.25 11.34
CA THR A 222 -18.43 -2.88 11.29
C THR A 222 -18.93 -2.12 10.07
N THR A 223 -18.70 -0.80 10.04
CA THR A 223 -19.00 0.05 8.88
C THR A 223 -18.23 -0.38 7.62
N SER A 224 -17.09 -1.06 7.79
CA SER A 224 -16.22 -1.49 6.71
C SER A 224 -16.63 -2.83 6.09
N GLU A 225 -17.50 -3.62 6.73
CA GLU A 225 -17.84 -4.98 6.28
C GLU A 225 -18.20 -5.04 4.79
N LYS A 226 -19.15 -4.19 4.37
CA LYS A 226 -19.70 -4.21 3.01
C LYS A 226 -18.66 -3.86 1.96
N ILE A 227 -17.82 -2.86 2.23
CA ILE A 227 -16.81 -2.44 1.26
C ILE A 227 -15.70 -3.48 1.10
N LEU A 228 -15.32 -4.17 2.19
CA LEU A 228 -14.33 -5.25 2.11
C LEU A 228 -14.90 -6.49 1.43
N GLN A 229 -16.18 -6.81 1.65
CA GLN A 229 -16.87 -7.89 0.91
C GLN A 229 -16.91 -7.61 -0.58
N LEU A 230 -17.25 -6.37 -0.98
CA LEU A 230 -17.26 -5.96 -2.38
C LEU A 230 -15.85 -6.09 -2.99
N ALA A 231 -14.83 -5.55 -2.32
CA ALA A 231 -13.44 -5.67 -2.76
C ALA A 231 -12.99 -7.13 -2.90
N TRP A 232 -13.37 -7.99 -1.95
CA TRP A 232 -13.08 -9.42 -2.00
C TRP A 232 -13.71 -10.10 -3.21
N GLN A 233 -14.99 -9.82 -3.49
CA GLN A 233 -15.71 -10.38 -4.63
C GLN A 233 -15.07 -9.94 -5.95
N THR A 234 -14.80 -8.64 -6.10
CA THR A 234 -14.16 -8.09 -7.31
C THR A 234 -12.76 -8.66 -7.54
N GLY A 235 -11.95 -8.79 -6.49
CA GLY A 235 -10.58 -9.31 -6.59
C GLY A 235 -10.49 -10.84 -6.74
N SER A 236 -11.52 -11.57 -6.32
CA SER A 236 -11.59 -13.03 -6.43
C SER A 236 -12.16 -13.51 -7.76
N ASP A 237 -12.83 -12.63 -8.52
CA ASP A 237 -13.42 -12.97 -9.81
C ASP A 237 -12.31 -13.39 -10.81
N PRO A 238 -12.32 -14.64 -11.29
CA PRO A 238 -11.32 -15.12 -12.25
C PRO A 238 -11.37 -14.36 -13.58
N THR A 239 -12.48 -13.72 -13.92
CA THR A 239 -12.60 -12.89 -15.13
C THR A 239 -11.86 -11.56 -15.01
N ASN A 240 -11.60 -11.09 -13.78
CA ASN A 240 -10.79 -9.90 -13.49
C ASN A 240 -9.28 -10.20 -13.37
N LYS A 241 -8.88 -11.47 -13.47
CA LYS A 241 -7.47 -11.87 -13.53
C LYS A 241 -6.99 -11.85 -14.97
N THR A 242 -6.79 -10.66 -15.52
CA THR A 242 -6.14 -10.51 -16.83
C THR A 242 -4.65 -10.87 -16.68
N PRO A 243 -4.09 -11.67 -17.62
CA PRO A 243 -2.70 -12.17 -17.56
C PRO A 243 -1.64 -11.08 -17.61
#